data_AF-A0A101XYF3-F1
#
_entry.id   AF-A0A101XYF3-F1
#
_cell.length_a   1.000
_cell.length_b   1.000
_cell.length_c   1.000
_cell.angle_alpha   90.00
_cell.angle_beta   90.00
_cell.angle_gamma   90.00
#
_symmetry.space_group_name_H-M   'P 1'
#
loop_
_entity.id
_entity.type
_entity.pdbx_description
1 polymer ?
#
loop_
_entity_poly.entity_id
_entity_poly.type
_entity_poly.pdbx_seq_one_letter_code
_entity_poly.pdbx_strand_id
1 'polypeptide(L)'
;MNDKVYTRPIGVLESIQVPVESQSKPRKRGGSPKTYRSILYFLISLPITIVYFVFMVTGLALSIGLTPIFIGIPLFFAVAKGLDYIVKFEQELVRSLLDIPRSTEEHRSDRQMEVAGFLQRIKLGFHGADFARNIMLIMGRFVSSIVFFSLTVAMVATALSLITLPVLHQIFLQTMDLNILENSVFALFNIQWTLPQQYISYLVVGLVVAVIASWAIRLLMDVQRRMLLVPYEEVQQY
;
A
#
# COMPACT_ATOMS: atom_id res chain seq x y z
N MET A 1 -51.72 19.32 52.86
CA MET A 1 -52.31 20.59 52.38
C MET A 1 -51.18 21.58 52.15
N ASN A 2 -50.65 21.67 50.94
CA ASN A 2 -50.22 22.92 50.32
C ASN A 2 -49.82 22.66 48.86
N ASP A 3 -50.76 22.97 47.97
CA ASP A 3 -50.55 23.17 46.54
C ASP A 3 -49.72 24.44 46.33
N LYS A 4 -48.67 24.34 45.51
CA LYS A 4 -48.11 25.51 44.83
C LYS A 4 -47.91 25.20 43.35
N VAL A 5 -49.04 25.29 42.64
CA VAL A 5 -49.28 26.15 41.48
C VAL A 5 -48.09 26.34 40.51
N TYR A 6 -48.28 25.76 39.33
CA TYR A 6 -47.59 26.02 38.08
C TYR A 6 -47.61 27.52 37.69
N THR A 7 -46.43 28.05 37.35
CA THR A 7 -46.32 29.17 36.41
C THR A 7 -45.07 28.98 35.55
N ARG A 8 -45.23 28.48 34.32
CA ARG A 8 -44.22 28.58 33.27
C ARG A 8 -44.55 29.83 32.43
N PRO A 9 -43.64 30.81 32.28
CA PRO A 9 -43.81 31.83 31.25
C PRO A 9 -43.50 31.20 29.88
N ILE A 10 -44.50 31.26 28.99
CA ILE A 10 -44.38 31.00 27.56
C ILE A 10 -43.87 32.27 26.86
N GLY A 11 -42.95 32.07 25.91
CA GLY A 11 -42.31 33.10 25.10
C GLY A 11 -40.84 33.21 25.51
N VAL A 12 -39.84 32.98 24.66
CA VAL A 12 -39.68 33.60 23.34
C VAL A 12 -38.57 32.82 22.60
N LEU A 13 -38.87 32.44 21.35
CA LEU A 13 -37.95 32.10 20.25
C LEU A 13 -37.06 30.86 20.40
N GLU A 14 -37.62 29.74 19.97
CA GLU A 14 -37.12 28.99 18.80
C GLU A 14 -35.82 29.57 18.21
N SER A 15 -34.68 29.21 18.79
CA SER A 15 -33.43 29.25 18.07
C SER A 15 -33.52 28.14 17.04
N ILE A 16 -34.07 28.46 15.87
CA ILE A 16 -33.84 27.72 14.64
C ILE A 16 -32.32 27.62 14.54
N GLN A 17 -31.77 26.49 15.00
CA GLN A 17 -30.42 26.10 14.67
C GLN A 17 -30.44 25.94 13.16
N VAL A 18 -30.04 27.01 12.48
CA VAL A 18 -29.66 26.98 11.08
C VAL A 18 -28.71 25.78 10.96
N PRO A 19 -29.02 24.78 10.12
CA PRO A 19 -28.06 23.73 9.86
C PRO A 19 -26.81 24.45 9.39
N VAL A 20 -25.71 24.28 10.11
CA VAL A 20 -24.42 24.77 9.64
C VAL A 20 -24.18 24.00 8.36
N GLU A 21 -24.49 24.65 7.23
CA GLU A 21 -24.12 24.27 5.89
C GLU A 21 -22.62 24.00 5.97
N SER A 22 -22.27 22.73 6.11
CA SER A 22 -20.90 22.26 6.09
C SER A 22 -20.38 22.69 4.73
N GLN A 23 -19.66 23.80 4.69
CA GLN A 23 -19.05 24.30 3.48
C GLN A 23 -18.13 23.20 2.97
N SER A 24 -18.66 22.37 2.07
CA SER A 24 -17.92 21.37 1.34
C SER A 24 -17.01 22.13 0.39
N LYS A 25 -15.85 22.52 0.91
CA LYS A 25 -14.77 23.16 0.17
C LYS A 25 -14.60 22.40 -1.15
N PRO A 26 -14.67 23.07 -2.31
CA PRO A 26 -14.66 22.37 -3.59
C PRO A 26 -13.36 21.59 -3.67
N ARG A 27 -13.48 20.26 -3.62
CA ARG A 27 -12.38 19.32 -3.73
C ARG A 27 -11.81 19.50 -5.13
N LYS A 28 -10.75 20.31 -5.25
CA LYS A 28 -9.96 20.48 -6.48
C LYS A 28 -9.62 19.08 -7.01
N ARG A 29 -10.38 18.61 -7.99
CA ARG A 29 -10.05 17.42 -8.79
C ARG A 29 -8.90 17.82 -9.71
N GLY A 30 -7.70 17.95 -9.15
CA GLY A 30 -6.47 18.08 -9.92
C GLY A 30 -6.21 16.77 -10.66
N GLY A 31 -6.14 16.85 -11.99
CA GLY A 31 -5.99 15.71 -12.89
C GLY A 31 -4.75 14.85 -12.60
N SER A 32 -5.00 13.62 -12.16
CA SER A 32 -4.17 12.41 -12.29
C SER A 32 -2.62 12.51 -12.18
N PRO A 33 -2.02 13.04 -11.09
CA PRO A 33 -0.65 12.67 -10.68
C PRO A 33 -0.60 11.31 -9.94
N LYS A 34 -1.72 10.62 -9.78
CA LYS A 34 -1.86 9.42 -8.92
C LYS A 34 -1.33 8.14 -9.56
N THR A 35 -1.52 7.95 -10.87
CA THR A 35 -1.16 6.69 -11.55
C THR A 35 0.36 6.50 -11.61
N TYR A 36 1.10 7.53 -12.03
CA TYR A 36 2.57 7.48 -12.10
C TYR A 36 3.22 7.27 -10.73
N ARG A 37 2.72 7.94 -9.68
CA ARG A 37 3.19 7.73 -8.30
C ARG A 37 2.91 6.32 -7.80
N SER A 38 1.80 5.71 -8.20
CA SER A 38 1.45 4.34 -7.80
C SER A 38 2.37 3.30 -8.45
N ILE A 39 2.70 3.49 -9.73
CA ILE A 39 3.66 2.61 -10.44
C ILE A 39 5.05 2.72 -9.82
N LEU A 40 5.52 3.94 -9.57
CA LEU A 40 6.82 4.18 -8.92
C LEU A 40 6.86 3.59 -7.51
N TYR A 41 5.77 3.71 -6.76
CA TYR A 41 5.64 3.07 -5.45
C TYR A 41 5.80 1.56 -5.55
N PHE A 42 5.10 0.89 -6.47
CA PHE A 42 5.26 -0.56 -6.62
C PHE A 42 6.68 -0.97 -7.02
N LEU A 43 7.33 -0.19 -7.88
CA LEU A 43 8.71 -0.46 -8.31
C LEU A 43 9.71 -0.34 -7.15
N ILE A 44 9.54 0.66 -6.27
CA ILE A 44 10.41 0.89 -5.11
C ILE A 44 9.99 0.02 -3.91
N SER A 45 8.74 -0.44 -3.85
CA SER A 45 8.24 -1.27 -2.74
C SER A 45 9.01 -2.58 -2.60
N LEU A 46 9.44 -3.18 -3.73
CA LEU A 46 10.19 -4.44 -3.73
C LEU A 46 11.56 -4.25 -3.04
N PRO A 47 12.47 -3.37 -3.51
CA PRO A 47 13.78 -3.22 -2.87
C PRO A 47 13.65 -2.77 -1.41
N ILE A 48 12.68 -1.90 -1.09
CA ILE A 48 12.40 -1.51 0.30
C ILE A 48 12.04 -2.73 1.16
N THR A 49 11.11 -3.57 0.69
CA THR A 49 10.63 -4.71 1.47
C THR A 49 11.70 -5.80 1.58
N ILE A 50 12.58 -5.96 0.57
CA ILE A 50 13.78 -6.82 0.69
C ILE A 50 14.63 -6.37 1.87
N VAL A 51 14.90 -5.07 2.00
CA VAL A 51 15.72 -4.55 3.10
C VAL A 51 15.09 -4.88 4.46
N TYR A 52 13.78 -4.73 4.60
CA TYR A 52 13.07 -5.08 5.83
C TYR A 52 13.13 -6.57 6.15
N PHE A 53 12.92 -7.41 5.13
CA PHE A 53 13.00 -8.85 5.27
C PHE A 53 14.41 -9.30 5.68
N VAL A 54 15.44 -8.79 5.00
CA VAL A 54 16.85 -9.10 5.31
C VAL A 54 17.18 -8.64 6.72
N PHE A 55 16.82 -7.42 7.11
CA PHE A 55 17.06 -6.92 8.48
C PHE A 55 16.38 -7.81 9.53
N MET A 56 15.12 -8.20 9.31
CA MET A 56 14.39 -9.08 10.21
C MET A 56 15.05 -10.45 10.32
N VAL A 57 15.33 -11.13 9.21
CA VAL A 57 15.92 -12.49 9.24
C VAL A 57 17.33 -12.48 9.81
N THR A 58 18.18 -11.56 9.36
CA THR A 58 19.56 -11.45 9.84
C THR A 58 19.62 -11.02 11.30
N GLY A 59 18.82 -10.04 11.70
CA GLY A 59 18.72 -9.58 13.08
C GLY A 59 18.30 -10.69 14.01
N LEU A 60 17.23 -11.41 13.69
CA LEU A 60 16.75 -12.53 14.51
C LEU A 60 17.75 -13.69 14.56
N ALA A 61 18.36 -14.05 13.43
CA ALA A 61 19.38 -15.09 13.39
C ALA A 61 20.61 -14.73 14.25
N LEU A 62 21.07 -13.48 14.17
CA LEU A 62 22.17 -12.97 15.00
C LEU A 62 21.79 -12.95 16.48
N SER A 63 20.58 -12.49 16.84
CA SER A 63 20.11 -12.49 18.22
C SER A 63 20.14 -13.89 18.83
N ILE A 64 19.64 -14.89 18.11
CA ILE A 64 19.65 -16.29 18.55
C ILE A 64 21.09 -16.80 18.63
N GLY A 65 21.90 -16.58 17.58
CA GLY A 65 23.28 -17.05 17.51
C GLY A 65 24.22 -16.45 18.55
N LEU A 66 23.99 -15.19 18.97
CA LEU A 66 24.78 -14.50 19.99
C LEU A 66 24.23 -14.70 21.41
N THR A 67 23.14 -15.45 21.58
CA THR A 67 22.56 -15.72 22.91
C THR A 67 23.55 -16.38 23.88
N PRO A 68 24.40 -17.35 23.47
CA PRO A 68 25.41 -17.94 24.35
C PRO A 68 26.45 -16.94 24.89
N ILE A 69 26.66 -15.83 24.18
CA ILE A 69 27.61 -14.76 24.54
C ILE A 69 26.94 -13.69 25.40
N PHE A 70 25.69 -13.91 25.85
CA PHE A 70 24.83 -12.95 26.55
C PHE A 70 24.48 -11.66 25.78
N ILE A 71 25.19 -11.35 24.68
CA ILE A 71 24.93 -10.20 23.78
C ILE A 71 23.65 -10.42 22.95
N GLY A 72 23.24 -11.66 22.71
CA GLY A 72 22.06 -11.98 21.91
C GLY A 72 20.75 -11.41 22.45
N ILE A 73 20.59 -11.37 23.78
CA ILE A 73 19.37 -10.86 24.42
C ILE A 73 19.22 -9.35 24.22
N PRO A 74 20.22 -8.48 24.53
CA PRO A 74 20.17 -7.06 24.16
C PRO A 74 19.94 -6.83 22.66
N LEU A 75 20.60 -7.62 21.81
CA LEU A 75 20.44 -7.50 20.36
C LEU A 75 19.01 -7.84 19.91
N PHE A 76 18.37 -8.85 20.51
CA PHE A 76 16.97 -9.20 20.22
C PHE A 76 16.03 -8.02 20.45
N PHE A 77 16.15 -7.33 21.59
CA PHE A 77 15.32 -6.15 21.88
C PHE A 77 15.60 -4.99 20.92
N ALA A 78 16.87 -4.81 20.52
CA ALA A 78 17.23 -3.81 19.51
C ALA A 78 16.59 -4.13 18.15
N VAL A 79 16.62 -5.39 17.73
CA VAL A 79 15.97 -5.85 16.49
C VAL A 79 14.46 -5.70 16.58
N ALA A 80 13.82 -6.15 17.67
CA ALA A 80 12.38 -6.01 17.87
C ALA A 80 11.91 -4.55 17.77
N LYS A 81 12.62 -3.62 18.43
CA LYS A 81 12.35 -2.18 18.33
C LYS A 81 12.61 -1.64 16.92
N GLY A 82 13.60 -2.20 16.21
CA GLY A 82 13.84 -1.91 14.79
C GLY A 82 12.66 -2.34 13.91
N LEU A 83 12.07 -3.51 14.15
CA LEU A 83 10.88 -3.98 13.43
C LEU A 83 9.67 -3.07 13.68
N ASP A 84 9.47 -2.60 14.92
CA ASP A 84 8.43 -1.60 15.23
C ASP A 84 8.61 -0.32 14.39
N TYR A 85 9.84 0.18 14.32
CA TYR A 85 10.16 1.39 13.56
C TYR A 85 9.92 1.20 12.06
N ILE A 86 10.31 0.04 11.52
CA ILE A 86 10.07 -0.33 10.11
C ILE A 86 8.57 -0.33 9.81
N VAL A 87 7.75 -0.98 10.64
CA VAL A 87 6.30 -1.05 10.41
C VAL A 87 5.67 0.35 10.49
N LYS A 88 6.10 1.20 11.43
CA LYS A 88 5.62 2.59 11.52
C LYS A 88 6.02 3.43 10.32
N PHE A 89 7.26 3.32 9.87
CA PHE A 89 7.74 3.99 8.67
C PHE A 89 6.92 3.56 7.45
N GLU A 90 6.63 2.27 7.34
CA GLU A 90 5.83 1.72 6.25
C GLU A 90 4.38 2.25 6.25
N GLN A 91 3.78 2.35 7.44
CA GLN A 91 2.48 2.98 7.61
C GLN A 91 2.52 4.47 7.23
N GLU A 92 3.61 5.17 7.55
CA GLU A 92 3.79 6.57 7.22
C GLU A 92 3.95 6.79 5.70
N LEU A 93 4.69 5.92 5.01
CA LEU A 93 4.74 5.93 3.55
C LEU A 93 3.35 5.76 2.94
N VAL A 94 2.58 4.79 3.42
CA VAL A 94 1.21 4.55 2.94
C VAL A 94 0.29 5.74 3.24
N ARG A 95 0.39 6.33 4.44
CA ARG A 95 -0.39 7.53 4.82
C ARG A 95 -0.03 8.74 3.97
N SER A 96 1.26 8.96 3.70
CA SER A 96 1.75 10.05 2.84
C SER A 96 1.23 9.90 1.41
N LEU A 97 1.17 8.66 0.90
CA LEU A 97 0.65 8.39 -0.45
C LEU A 97 -0.88 8.48 -0.55
N LEU A 98 -1.61 8.19 0.53
CA LEU A 98 -3.08 8.18 0.57
C LEU A 98 -3.72 9.43 1.20
N ASP A 99 -2.92 10.37 1.71
CA ASP A 99 -3.35 11.63 2.33
C ASP A 99 -4.31 11.40 3.52
N ILE A 100 -4.02 10.40 4.36
CA ILE A 100 -4.81 10.06 5.54
C ILE A 100 -4.23 10.82 6.76
N PRO A 101 -5.02 11.67 7.45
CA PRO A 101 -4.55 12.39 8.64
C PRO A 101 -4.17 11.42 9.77
N ARG A 102 -3.11 11.75 10.54
CA ARG A 102 -2.74 10.99 11.75
C ARG A 102 -3.86 11.11 12.80
N SER A 103 -4.26 10.00 13.42
CA SER A 103 -5.04 10.04 14.65
C SER A 103 -4.15 10.54 15.80
N THR A 104 -4.67 11.46 16.61
CA THR A 104 -3.94 12.23 17.63
C THR A 104 -3.56 11.42 18.88
N GLU A 105 -3.89 10.13 18.94
CA GLU A 105 -3.80 9.31 20.15
C GLU A 105 -2.37 8.82 20.47
N GLU A 106 -1.47 8.75 19.50
CA GLU A 106 -0.09 8.27 19.68
C GLU A 106 0.78 9.20 20.55
N HIS A 107 0.37 10.46 20.78
CA HIS A 107 1.13 11.45 21.58
C HIS A 107 0.92 11.34 23.10
N ARG A 108 -0.07 10.58 23.58
CA ARG A 108 -0.31 10.46 25.04
C ARG A 108 0.57 9.41 25.71
N SER A 109 0.93 8.33 25.01
CA SER A 109 1.74 7.24 25.58
C SER A 109 3.20 7.62 25.83
N ASP A 110 3.73 8.60 25.08
CA ASP A 110 5.14 9.01 25.16
C ASP A 110 5.45 9.84 26.42
N ARG A 111 4.45 10.58 26.94
CA ARG A 111 4.63 11.43 28.14
C ARG A 111 4.64 10.66 29.46
N GLN A 112 4.06 9.46 29.49
CA GLN A 112 3.98 8.65 30.72
C GLN A 112 5.24 7.80 30.97
N MET A 113 6.13 7.69 29.97
CA MET A 113 7.36 6.89 30.04
C MET A 113 8.57 7.63 30.63
N GLU A 114 8.42 8.91 30.98
CA GLU A 114 9.54 9.78 31.39
C GLU A 114 10.15 9.38 32.75
N VAL A 115 9.42 8.64 33.60
CA VAL A 115 9.81 8.34 35.00
C VAL A 115 10.43 6.94 35.20
N ALA A 116 10.41 6.04 34.21
CA ALA A 116 10.95 4.68 34.36
C ALA A 116 12.41 4.54 33.91
N GLY A 117 13.22 3.72 34.59
CA GLY A 117 14.61 3.44 34.19
C GLY A 117 14.72 2.71 32.85
N PHE A 118 15.82 2.90 32.11
CA PHE A 118 16.04 2.36 30.75
C PHE A 118 15.74 0.85 30.63
N LEU A 119 16.23 0.04 31.58
CA LEU A 119 15.96 -1.41 31.63
C LEU A 119 14.49 -1.74 31.89
N GLN A 120 13.81 -0.93 32.69
CA GLN A 120 12.38 -1.08 32.98
C GLN A 120 11.55 -0.70 31.74
N ARG A 121 11.93 0.33 30.98
CA ARG A 121 11.27 0.70 29.70
C ARG A 121 11.36 -0.42 28.65
N ILE A 122 12.51 -1.09 28.54
CA ILE A 122 12.69 -2.20 27.59
C ILE A 122 11.83 -3.40 27.98
N LYS A 123 11.73 -3.71 29.28
CA LYS A 123 10.97 -4.88 29.76
C LYS A 123 9.45 -4.61 29.82
N LEU A 124 9.02 -3.38 30.11
CA LEU A 124 7.59 -3.00 30.16
C LEU A 124 6.98 -2.73 28.78
N GLY A 125 7.81 -2.38 27.78
CA GLY A 125 7.34 -2.01 26.44
C GLY A 125 7.25 -3.17 25.44
N PHE A 126 7.80 -4.35 25.76
CA PHE A 126 7.79 -5.49 24.84
C PHE A 126 6.55 -6.37 25.06
N HIS A 127 5.57 -6.23 24.17
CA HIS A 127 4.47 -7.17 24.06
C HIS A 127 4.78 -8.18 22.96
N GLY A 128 4.87 -9.47 23.32
CA GLY A 128 5.16 -10.55 22.37
C GLY A 128 4.16 -10.62 21.21
N ALA A 129 2.91 -10.19 21.45
CA ALA A 129 1.88 -10.08 20.42
C ALA A 129 2.22 -9.05 19.34
N ASP A 130 2.73 -7.88 19.73
CA ASP A 130 3.12 -6.82 18.78
C ASP A 130 4.34 -7.25 17.95
N PHE A 131 5.31 -7.93 18.57
CA PHE A 131 6.46 -8.48 17.88
C PHE A 131 6.09 -9.54 16.84
N ALA A 132 5.26 -10.52 17.22
CA ALA A 132 4.79 -11.56 16.31
C ALA A 132 3.98 -10.95 15.15
N ARG A 133 3.16 -9.93 15.44
CA ARG A 133 2.43 -9.16 14.43
C ARG A 133 3.36 -8.45 13.47
N ASN A 134 4.41 -7.77 13.96
CA ASN A 134 5.37 -7.09 13.08
C ASN A 134 6.08 -8.07 12.14
N ILE A 135 6.47 -9.24 12.64
CA ILE A 135 7.03 -10.30 11.79
C ILE A 135 6.01 -10.72 10.73
N MET A 136 4.76 -10.99 11.13
CA MET A 136 3.70 -11.39 10.21
C MET A 136 3.44 -10.32 9.15
N LEU A 137 3.43 -9.04 9.53
CA LEU A 137 3.25 -7.91 8.62
C LEU A 137 4.40 -7.80 7.61
N ILE A 138 5.66 -7.88 8.08
CA ILE A 138 6.83 -7.80 7.19
C ILE A 138 6.88 -8.99 6.25
N MET A 139 6.62 -10.21 6.75
CA MET A 139 6.55 -11.42 5.92
C MET A 139 5.44 -11.34 4.87
N GLY A 140 4.21 -11.02 5.28
CA GLY A 140 3.07 -10.89 4.37
C GLY A 140 3.32 -9.81 3.32
N ARG A 141 3.93 -8.70 3.73
CA ARG A 141 4.26 -7.61 2.82
C ARG A 141 5.33 -8.02 1.81
N PHE A 142 6.38 -8.74 2.23
CA PHE A 142 7.41 -9.26 1.32
C PHE A 142 6.82 -10.13 0.21
N VAL A 143 5.99 -11.11 0.57
CA VAL A 143 5.35 -12.01 -0.39
C VAL A 143 4.44 -11.23 -1.35
N SER A 144 3.59 -10.34 -0.79
CA SER A 144 2.69 -9.54 -1.61
C SER A 144 3.44 -8.63 -2.58
N SER A 145 4.54 -8.01 -2.16
CA SER A 145 5.36 -7.12 -2.99
C SER A 145 5.95 -7.86 -4.19
N ILE A 146 6.44 -9.10 -4.01
CA ILE A 146 6.98 -9.91 -5.12
C ILE A 146 5.91 -10.15 -6.18
N VAL A 147 4.74 -10.64 -5.77
CA VAL A 147 3.62 -10.94 -6.69
C VAL A 147 3.21 -9.69 -7.45
N PHE A 148 3.09 -8.57 -6.74
CA PHE A 148 2.62 -7.31 -7.29
C PHE A 148 3.63 -6.63 -8.20
N PHE A 149 4.91 -6.66 -7.84
CA PHE A 149 5.99 -6.21 -8.70
C PHE A 149 6.04 -7.02 -9.98
N SER A 150 6.06 -8.35 -9.88
CA SER A 150 6.13 -9.25 -11.04
C SER A 150 4.94 -9.05 -11.99
N LEU A 151 3.71 -9.00 -11.45
CA LEU A 151 2.50 -8.76 -12.24
C LEU A 151 2.53 -7.40 -12.94
N THR A 152 2.95 -6.34 -12.24
CA THR A 152 3.03 -4.99 -12.80
C THR A 152 4.05 -4.93 -13.92
N VAL A 153 5.24 -5.49 -13.72
CA VAL A 153 6.31 -5.53 -14.72
C VAL A 153 5.87 -6.33 -15.94
N ALA A 154 5.23 -7.50 -15.76
CA ALA A 154 4.73 -8.32 -16.86
C ALA A 154 3.68 -7.58 -17.69
N MET A 155 2.66 -6.99 -17.05
CA MET A 155 1.61 -6.25 -17.74
C MET A 155 2.15 -5.04 -18.52
N VAL A 156 3.07 -4.27 -17.92
CA VAL A 156 3.70 -3.11 -18.58
C VAL A 156 4.56 -3.56 -19.75
N ALA A 157 5.37 -4.62 -19.58
CA ALA A 157 6.20 -5.17 -20.65
C ALA A 157 5.34 -5.69 -21.83
N THR A 158 4.26 -6.41 -21.54
CA THR A 158 3.33 -6.91 -22.58
C THR A 158 2.61 -5.77 -23.30
N ALA A 159 2.10 -4.77 -22.56
CA ALA A 159 1.46 -3.60 -23.16
C ALA A 159 2.42 -2.85 -24.08
N LEU A 160 3.65 -2.59 -23.61
CA LEU A 160 4.67 -1.88 -24.38
C LEU A 160 5.10 -2.68 -25.62
N SER A 161 5.27 -4.00 -25.48
CA SER A 161 5.60 -4.90 -26.58
C SER A 161 4.54 -4.86 -27.67
N LEU A 162 3.25 -5.01 -27.32
CA LEU A 162 2.13 -4.98 -28.26
C LEU A 162 1.99 -3.62 -28.96
N ILE A 163 2.17 -2.52 -28.22
CA ILE A 163 2.10 -1.17 -28.77
C ILE A 163 3.26 -0.89 -29.74
N THR A 164 4.44 -1.42 -29.44
CA THR A 164 5.66 -1.21 -30.24
C THR A 164 5.75 -2.17 -31.43
N LEU A 165 5.05 -3.31 -31.37
CA LEU A 165 5.06 -4.36 -32.39
C LEU A 165 4.86 -3.87 -33.84
N PRO A 166 3.88 -3.00 -34.18
CA PRO A 166 3.71 -2.53 -35.56
C PRO A 166 4.92 -1.71 -36.05
N VAL A 167 5.55 -0.92 -35.17
CA VAL A 167 6.75 -0.16 -35.52
C VAL A 167 7.93 -1.11 -35.72
N LEU A 168 8.05 -2.11 -34.85
CA LEU A 168 9.12 -3.10 -34.92
C LEU A 168 9.03 -3.91 -36.22
N HIS A 169 7.84 -4.36 -36.60
CA HIS A 169 7.61 -5.09 -37.86
C HIS A 169 8.01 -4.26 -39.08
N GLN A 170 7.69 -2.96 -39.12
CA GLN A 170 8.10 -2.08 -40.21
C GLN A 170 9.63 -1.99 -40.36
N ILE A 171 10.35 -1.88 -39.24
CA ILE A 171 11.82 -1.81 -39.24
C ILE A 171 12.42 -3.14 -39.73
N PHE A 172 11.88 -4.27 -39.27
CA PHE A 172 12.36 -5.60 -39.64
C PHE A 172 12.10 -5.93 -41.11
N LEU A 173 10.92 -5.57 -41.63
CA LEU A 173 10.63 -5.69 -43.06
C LEU A 173 11.60 -4.87 -43.90
N GLN A 174 11.82 -3.61 -43.53
CA GLN A 174 12.69 -2.72 -44.32
C GLN A 174 14.17 -3.12 -44.26
N THR A 175 14.63 -3.63 -43.12
CA THR A 175 16.07 -3.88 -42.89
C THR A 175 16.49 -5.29 -43.26
N MET A 176 15.64 -6.28 -42.96
CA MET A 176 15.99 -7.70 -43.06
C MET A 176 15.08 -8.47 -44.03
N ASP A 177 14.08 -7.82 -44.62
CA ASP A 177 13.04 -8.46 -45.45
C ASP A 177 12.31 -9.61 -44.72
N LEU A 178 12.26 -9.52 -43.37
CA LEU A 178 11.66 -10.53 -42.51
C LEU A 178 10.24 -10.15 -42.11
N ASN A 179 9.25 -10.93 -42.57
CA ASN A 179 7.86 -10.74 -42.19
C ASN A 179 7.49 -11.50 -40.90
N ILE A 180 7.79 -10.91 -39.74
CA ILE A 180 7.49 -11.51 -38.42
C ILE A 180 5.99 -11.71 -38.15
N LEU A 181 5.10 -11.15 -38.98
CA LEU A 181 3.64 -11.27 -38.87
C LEU A 181 3.01 -12.27 -39.84
N GLU A 182 3.82 -12.95 -40.66
CA GLU A 182 3.33 -13.97 -41.60
C GLU A 182 2.55 -15.08 -40.86
N ASN A 183 3.14 -15.62 -39.78
CA ASN A 183 2.50 -16.58 -38.88
C ASN A 183 1.96 -15.89 -37.62
N SER A 184 1.17 -14.84 -37.79
CA SER A 184 0.55 -14.12 -36.68
C SER A 184 -0.38 -15.02 -35.85
N VAL A 185 -0.67 -14.59 -34.62
CA VAL A 185 -1.64 -15.27 -33.74
C VAL A 185 -2.99 -15.45 -34.43
N PHE A 186 -3.39 -14.52 -35.30
CA PHE A 186 -4.62 -14.61 -36.08
C PHE A 186 -4.57 -15.71 -37.14
N ALA A 187 -3.41 -15.91 -37.79
CA ALA A 187 -3.21 -17.01 -38.73
C ALA A 187 -3.37 -18.38 -38.04
N LEU A 188 -2.98 -18.48 -36.76
CA LEU A 188 -3.17 -19.70 -35.95
C LEU A 188 -4.66 -20.04 -35.72
N PHE A 189 -5.53 -19.03 -35.72
CA PHE A 189 -6.99 -19.21 -35.64
C PHE A 189 -7.68 -19.26 -37.02
N ASN A 190 -6.93 -19.40 -38.12
CA ASN A 190 -7.42 -19.30 -39.51
C ASN A 190 -8.12 -17.97 -39.85
N ILE A 191 -7.77 -16.89 -39.15
CA ILE A 191 -8.36 -15.56 -39.36
C ILE A 191 -7.46 -14.78 -40.34
N GLN A 192 -7.95 -14.56 -41.57
CA GLN A 192 -7.21 -13.89 -42.65
C GLN A 192 -7.34 -12.36 -42.62
N TRP A 193 -6.87 -11.73 -41.55
CA TRP A 193 -6.87 -10.27 -41.45
C TRP A 193 -5.79 -9.61 -42.30
N THR A 194 -6.13 -8.46 -42.88
CA THR A 194 -5.17 -7.62 -43.62
C THR A 194 -4.14 -7.00 -42.67
N LEU A 195 -2.93 -6.68 -43.16
CA LEU A 195 -1.85 -6.09 -42.34
C LEU A 195 -2.30 -4.85 -41.52
N PRO A 196 -3.04 -3.87 -42.08
CA PRO A 196 -3.51 -2.73 -41.29
C PRO A 196 -4.48 -3.14 -40.17
N GLN A 197 -5.35 -4.12 -40.42
CA GLN A 197 -6.27 -4.64 -39.40
C GLN A 197 -5.51 -5.33 -38.27
N GLN A 198 -4.46 -6.09 -38.60
CA GLN A 198 -3.58 -6.71 -37.60
C GLN A 198 -2.89 -5.65 -36.74
N TYR A 199 -2.31 -4.60 -37.32
CA TYR A 199 -1.67 -3.52 -36.54
C TYR A 199 -2.65 -2.84 -35.57
N ILE A 200 -3.84 -2.49 -36.05
CA ILE A 200 -4.87 -1.89 -35.21
C ILE A 200 -5.22 -2.83 -34.06
N SER A 201 -5.34 -4.12 -34.31
CA SER A 201 -5.66 -5.09 -33.27
C SER A 201 -4.57 -5.21 -32.19
N TYR A 202 -3.29 -5.26 -32.57
CA TYR A 202 -2.19 -5.30 -31.60
C TYR A 202 -2.13 -4.01 -30.76
N LEU A 203 -2.35 -2.85 -31.38
CA LEU A 203 -2.46 -1.57 -30.66
C LEU A 203 -3.64 -1.56 -29.68
N VAL A 204 -4.82 -2.01 -30.12
CA VAL A 204 -6.03 -2.07 -29.29
C VAL A 204 -5.83 -3.04 -28.13
N VAL A 205 -5.32 -4.24 -28.39
CA VAL A 205 -5.06 -5.24 -27.33
C VAL A 205 -4.01 -4.71 -26.36
N GLY A 206 -2.93 -4.10 -26.84
CA GLY A 206 -1.92 -3.47 -25.99
C GLY A 206 -2.49 -2.36 -25.10
N LEU A 207 -3.38 -1.53 -25.63
CA LEU A 207 -4.06 -0.48 -24.87
C LEU A 207 -5.02 -1.08 -23.84
N VAL A 208 -5.79 -2.12 -24.20
CA VAL A 208 -6.66 -2.85 -23.28
C VAL A 208 -5.84 -3.46 -22.13
N VAL A 209 -4.70 -4.09 -22.42
CA VAL A 209 -3.78 -4.61 -21.39
C VAL A 209 -3.29 -3.47 -20.49
N ALA A 210 -2.95 -2.30 -21.02
CA ALA A 210 -2.53 -1.15 -20.21
C ALA A 210 -3.67 -0.63 -19.29
N VAL A 211 -4.91 -0.64 -19.77
CA VAL A 211 -6.10 -0.28 -18.96
C VAL A 211 -6.34 -1.31 -17.86
N ILE A 212 -6.25 -2.60 -18.17
CA ILE A 212 -6.36 -3.69 -17.20
C ILE A 212 -5.25 -3.58 -16.16
N ALA A 213 -4.01 -3.30 -16.57
CA ALA A 213 -2.88 -3.08 -15.69
C ALA A 213 -3.16 -1.92 -14.71
N SER A 214 -3.72 -0.81 -15.21
CA SER A 214 -4.11 0.33 -14.39
C SER A 214 -5.20 -0.02 -13.37
N TRP A 215 -6.12 -0.91 -13.71
CA TRP A 215 -7.11 -1.45 -12.79
C TRP A 215 -6.48 -2.37 -11.74
N ALA A 216 -5.61 -3.29 -12.16
CA ALA A 216 -4.91 -4.22 -11.29
C ALA A 216 -4.08 -3.49 -10.22
N ILE A 217 -3.34 -2.44 -10.62
CA ILE A 217 -2.56 -1.56 -9.73
C ILE A 217 -3.45 -0.94 -8.63
N ARG A 218 -4.66 -0.51 -8.97
CA ARG A 218 -5.60 0.07 -8.00
C ARG A 218 -6.12 -0.97 -7.03
N LEU A 219 -6.48 -2.16 -7.54
CA LEU A 219 -6.96 -3.29 -6.74
C LEU A 219 -5.88 -3.74 -5.74
N LEU A 220 -4.63 -3.80 -6.19
CA LEU A 220 -3.45 -4.07 -5.37
C LEU A 220 -3.29 -3.08 -4.21
N MET A 221 -3.39 -1.78 -4.51
CA MET A 221 -3.27 -0.73 -3.51
C MET A 221 -4.37 -0.87 -2.43
N ASP A 222 -5.59 -1.23 -2.83
CA ASP A 222 -6.67 -1.48 -1.88
C ASP A 222 -6.43 -2.72 -1.01
N VAL A 223 -5.85 -3.78 -1.56
CA VAL A 223 -5.47 -4.98 -0.78
C VAL A 223 -4.38 -4.64 0.23
N GLN A 224 -3.32 -3.94 -0.20
CA GLN A 224 -2.24 -3.47 0.70
C GLN A 224 -2.77 -2.55 1.79
N ARG A 225 -3.67 -1.64 1.43
CA ARG A 225 -4.32 -0.73 2.38
C ARG A 225 -5.08 -1.51 3.45
N ARG A 226 -5.87 -2.51 3.06
CA ARG A 226 -6.62 -3.33 4.01
C ARG A 226 -5.71 -4.14 4.93
N MET A 227 -4.61 -4.69 4.41
CA MET A 227 -3.68 -5.47 5.23
C MET A 227 -2.94 -4.62 6.27
N LEU A 228 -2.57 -3.38 5.94
CA LEU A 228 -1.77 -2.52 6.82
C LEU A 228 -2.59 -1.66 7.78
N LEU A 229 -3.83 -1.32 7.42
CA LEU A 229 -4.70 -0.44 8.19
C LEU A 229 -5.88 -1.17 8.85
N VAL A 230 -5.82 -2.50 9.06
CA VAL A 230 -6.81 -3.18 9.91
C VAL A 230 -6.88 -2.44 11.24
N PRO A 231 -8.01 -1.75 11.56
CA PRO A 231 -8.13 -0.93 12.75
C PRO A 231 -8.06 -1.81 14.00
N TYR A 232 -7.38 -1.28 15.01
CA TYR A 232 -7.16 -1.91 16.31
C TYR A 232 -8.39 -1.82 17.24
N GLU A 233 -9.61 -1.98 16.74
CA GLU A 233 -10.81 -1.70 17.56
C GLU A 233 -11.49 -2.93 18.19
N GLU A 234 -11.08 -4.17 17.90
CA GLU A 234 -11.87 -5.34 18.35
C GLU A 234 -11.23 -6.27 19.40
N VAL A 235 -10.04 -5.97 19.95
CA VAL A 235 -9.36 -6.94 20.86
C VAL A 235 -9.26 -6.47 22.32
N GLN A 236 -9.96 -5.40 22.72
CA GLN A 236 -9.96 -4.93 24.13
C GLN A 236 -11.33 -4.94 24.81
N GLN A 237 -12.31 -5.67 24.28
CA GLN A 237 -13.56 -5.96 24.98
C GLN A 237 -13.71 -7.45 25.23
N TYR A 238 -13.03 -7.97 26.27
CA TYR A 238 -13.56 -9.00 27.16
C TYR A 238 -12.73 -9.11 28.43
#